data_AF-A0A9E0ED73-F1
#
_entry.id   AF-A0A9E0ED73-F1
#
_cell.length_a   1.000
_cell.length_b   1.000
_cell.length_c   1.000
_cell.angle_alpha   90.00
_cell.angle_beta   90.00
_cell.angle_gamma   90.00
#
_symmetry.space_group_name_H-M   'P 1'
#
loop_
_entity.id
_entity.type
_entity.pdbx_description
1 polymer ?
#
loop_
_entity_poly.entity_id
_entity_poly.type
_entity_poly.pdbx_seq_one_letter_code
_entity_poly.pdbx_strand_id
1 'polypeptide(L)'
;MNLNIIFICAIALIAWLIIFFICKGNVKSKLLGKGYTVISVKWAPFGYGWFGEKDAIIFKAKYQDETGMTHTTYCKSGIFSGVYFSNDDLID
;
A
#
# COMPACT_ATOMS: atom_id res chain seq x y z
N MET A 1 0.55 29.11 -18.13
CA MET A 1 0.62 27.63 -18.11
C MET A 1 -0.19 27.11 -19.28
N ASN A 2 0.39 26.32 -20.18
CA ASN A 2 -0.29 25.91 -21.42
C ASN A 2 -1.42 24.91 -21.12
N LEU A 3 -2.59 25.07 -21.75
CA LEU A 3 -3.76 24.20 -21.55
C LEU A 3 -3.43 22.71 -21.72
N ASN A 4 -2.58 22.37 -22.70
CA ASN A 4 -2.11 21.01 -22.92
C ASN A 4 -1.34 20.43 -21.73
N ILE A 5 -0.52 21.26 -21.05
CA ILE A 5 0.22 20.84 -19.86
C ILE A 5 -0.76 20.50 -18.73
N ILE A 6 -1.81 21.31 -18.56
CA ILE A 6 -2.85 21.07 -17.55
C ILE A 6 -3.54 19.73 -17.81
N PHE A 7 -3.93 19.45 -19.05
CA PHE A 7 -4.54 18.17 -19.42
C PHE A 7 -3.62 16.98 -19.16
N ILE A 8 -2.34 17.07 -19.55
CA ILE A 8 -1.37 16.00 -19.33
C ILE A 8 -1.18 15.74 -17.83
N CYS A 9 -1.02 16.79 -17.03
CA CYS A 9 -0.91 16.67 -15.58
C CYS A 9 -2.17 16.06 -14.94
N ALA A 10 -3.36 16.43 -15.42
CA ALA A 10 -4.61 15.87 -14.92
C ALA A 10 -4.72 14.37 -15.21
N ILE A 11 -4.40 13.94 -16.44
CA ILE A 11 -4.40 12.52 -16.82
C ILE A 11 -3.38 11.73 -16.00
N ALA A 12 -2.17 12.26 -15.83
CA ALA A 12 -1.12 11.62 -15.04
C ALA A 12 -1.54 11.46 -13.57
N LEU A 13 -2.18 12.47 -12.99
CA LEU A 13 -2.70 12.42 -11.62
C LEU A 13 -3.81 11.36 -11.47
N ILE A 14 -4.74 11.30 -12.43
CA ILE A 14 -5.81 10.28 -12.43
C ILE A 14 -5.21 8.87 -12.51
N ALA A 15 -4.26 8.65 -13.42
CA ALA A 15 -3.56 7.37 -13.55
C ALA A 15 -2.84 6.99 -12.24
N TRP A 16 -2.13 7.93 -11.62
CA TRP A 16 -1.46 7.70 -10.33
C TRP A 16 -2.45 7.35 -9.21
N LEU A 17 -3.60 8.03 -9.13
CA LEU A 17 -4.65 7.73 -8.15
C LEU A 17 -5.24 6.33 -8.35
N ILE A 18 -5.47 5.91 -9.60
CA ILE A 18 -5.95 4.55 -9.91
C ILE A 18 -4.94 3.52 -9.37
N ILE A 19 -3.66 3.70 -9.69
CA ILE A 19 -2.59 2.81 -9.20
C ILE A 19 -2.56 2.79 -7.67
N PHE A 20 -2.66 3.96 -7.04
CA PHE A 20 -2.70 4.09 -5.59
C PHE A 20 -3.83 3.27 -4.95
N PHE A 21 -5.05 3.37 -5.49
CA PHE A 21 -6.20 2.62 -4.97
C PHE A 21 -6.09 1.11 -5.21
N ILE A 22 -5.55 0.69 -6.36
CA ILE A 22 -5.27 -0.73 -6.64
C ILE A 22 -4.26 -1.29 -5.62
N CYS A 23 -3.11 -0.63 -5.45
CA CYS A 23 -2.09 -1.08 -4.51
C CYS A 23 -2.61 -1.12 -3.07
N LYS A 24 -3.41 -0.13 -2.66
CA LYS A 24 -4.09 -0.10 -1.36
C LYS A 24 -5.09 -1.25 -1.21
N GLY A 25 -5.83 -1.56 -2.28
CA GLY A 25 -6.75 -2.71 -2.34
C GLY A 25 -6.02 -4.03 -2.15
N ASN A 26 -4.89 -4.24 -2.84
CA ASN A 26 -4.06 -5.43 -2.72
C ASN A 26 -3.61 -5.68 -1.27
N VAL A 27 -3.18 -4.63 -0.55
CA VAL A 27 -2.80 -4.73 0.87
C VAL A 27 -3.98 -5.20 1.71
N LYS A 28 -5.17 -4.62 1.51
CA LYS A 28 -6.37 -5.03 2.24
C LYS A 28 -6.74 -6.50 1.95
N SER A 29 -6.76 -6.87 0.68
CA SER A 29 -7.09 -8.24 0.25
C SER A 29 -6.11 -9.26 0.81
N LYS A 30 -4.80 -8.94 0.86
CA LYS A 30 -3.79 -9.82 1.45
C LYS A 30 -4.02 -10.04 2.95
N LEU A 31 -4.36 -8.98 3.70
CA LEU A 31 -4.65 -9.09 5.14
C LEU A 31 -5.96 -9.85 5.40
N LEU A 32 -7.01 -9.55 4.64
CA LEU A 32 -8.30 -10.27 4.73
C LEU A 32 -8.15 -11.76 4.37
N GLY A 33 -7.32 -12.08 3.37
CA GLY A 33 -7.00 -13.46 2.99
C GLY A 33 -6.26 -14.25 4.07
N LYS A 34 -5.62 -13.57 5.03
CA LYS A 34 -5.03 -14.17 6.23
C LYS A 34 -6.01 -14.30 7.41
N GLY A 35 -7.29 -13.92 7.22
CA GLY A 35 -8.29 -13.91 8.29
C GLY A 35 -8.20 -12.69 9.22
N TYR A 36 -7.35 -11.70 8.92
CA TYR A 36 -7.18 -10.53 9.77
C TYR A 36 -8.24 -9.46 9.50
N THR A 37 -8.63 -8.74 10.55
CA THR A 37 -9.52 -7.58 10.44
C THR A 37 -8.72 -6.34 10.13
N VAL A 38 -8.94 -5.73 8.97
CA VAL A 38 -8.21 -4.52 8.56
C VAL A 38 -8.79 -3.29 9.23
N ILE A 39 -8.01 -2.65 10.10
CA ILE A 39 -8.39 -1.41 10.79
C ILE A 39 -8.08 -0.20 9.89
N SER A 40 -6.87 -0.12 9.32
CA SER A 40 -6.51 0.98 8.43
C SER A 40 -5.34 0.64 7.51
N VAL A 41 -5.34 1.25 6.32
CA VAL A 41 -4.19 1.25 5.40
C VAL A 41 -3.96 2.69 4.96
N LYS A 42 -2.84 3.27 5.37
CA LYS A 42 -2.48 4.67 5.14
C LYS A 42 -1.21 4.76 4.30
N TRP A 43 -1.14 5.76 3.43
CA TRP A 43 0.08 6.02 2.66
C TRP A 43 1.21 6.42 3.60
N ALA A 44 2.39 5.83 3.40
CA ALA A 44 3.57 6.06 4.22
C ALA A 44 4.82 6.02 3.32
N PRO A 45 5.10 7.09 2.54
CA PRO A 45 6.15 7.09 1.51
C PRO A 45 7.57 6.87 2.06
N PHE A 46 7.77 7.03 3.38
CA PHE A 46 9.04 6.78 4.08
C PHE A 46 8.89 5.65 5.11
N GLY A 47 8.05 4.66 4.81
CA GLY A 47 7.88 3.49 5.65
C GLY A 47 9.20 2.74 5.84
N TYR A 48 9.46 2.31 7.07
CA TYR A 48 10.65 1.53 7.42
C TYR A 48 10.73 0.24 6.59
N GLY A 49 11.94 -0.16 6.21
CA GLY A 49 12.19 -1.34 5.37
C GLY A 49 12.01 -1.14 3.86
N TRP A 50 11.49 0.01 3.41
CA TRP A 50 11.17 0.27 1.99
C TRP A 50 11.78 1.56 1.44
N PHE A 51 12.74 2.15 2.15
CA PHE A 51 13.40 3.38 1.71
C PHE A 51 14.21 3.14 0.43
N GLY A 52 13.94 3.92 -0.62
CA GLY A 52 14.63 3.81 -1.92
C GLY A 52 13.96 2.87 -2.93
N GLU A 53 12.83 2.26 -2.58
CA GLU A 53 12.11 1.37 -3.48
C GLU A 53 11.44 2.16 -4.61
N LYS A 54 11.72 1.79 -5.87
CA LYS A 54 11.34 2.58 -7.05
C LYS A 54 10.00 2.19 -7.67
N ASP A 55 9.55 0.96 -7.44
CA ASP A 55 8.43 0.36 -8.17
C ASP A 55 7.25 -0.07 -7.26
N ALA A 56 7.10 0.56 -6.11
CA ALA A 56 6.02 0.24 -5.18
C ALA A 56 5.49 1.45 -4.40
N ILE A 57 4.24 1.34 -3.99
CA ILE A 57 3.62 2.29 -3.08
C ILE A 57 3.73 1.72 -1.66
N ILE A 58 4.25 2.55 -0.76
CA ILE A 58 4.50 2.17 0.62
C ILE A 58 3.32 2.60 1.49
N PHE A 59 2.84 1.67 2.29
CA PHE A 59 1.72 1.86 3.20
C PHE A 59 2.11 1.49 4.64
N LYS A 60 1.42 2.10 5.59
CA LYS A 60 1.33 1.63 6.97
C LYS A 60 -0.02 0.96 7.17
N ALA A 61 0.00 -0.33 7.45
CA ALA A 61 -1.19 -1.12 7.71
C ALA A 61 -1.36 -1.32 9.23
N LYS A 62 -2.61 -1.20 9.69
CA LYS A 62 -3.04 -1.55 11.05
C LYS A 62 -4.16 -2.58 10.92
N TYR A 63 -4.02 -3.72 11.58
CA TYR A 63 -4.98 -4.82 11.52
C TYR A 63 -5.04 -5.54 12.86
N GLN A 64 -6.09 -6.34 13.04
CA GLN A 64 -6.27 -7.20 14.20
C GLN A 64 -6.17 -8.65 13.75
N ASP A 65 -5.40 -9.46 14.47
CA ASP A 65 -5.31 -10.90 14.21
C ASP A 65 -6.51 -11.66 14.79
N GLU A 66 -6.50 -12.99 14.63
CA GLU A 66 -7.54 -13.89 15.14
C GLU A 66 -7.64 -13.93 16.68
N THR A 67 -6.57 -13.59 17.39
CA THR A 67 -6.56 -13.51 18.86
C THR A 67 -7.13 -12.19 19.38
N GLY A 68 -7.40 -11.26 18.48
CA GLY A 68 -7.86 -9.93 18.81
C GLY A 68 -6.72 -8.93 19.08
N MET A 69 -5.45 -9.31 18.88
CA MET A 69 -4.32 -8.40 19.06
C MET A 69 -4.18 -7.46 17.87
N THR A 70 -3.89 -6.19 18.16
CA THR A 70 -3.72 -5.15 17.14
C THR A 70 -2.26 -5.02 16.73
N HIS A 71 -2.01 -5.18 15.44
CA HIS A 71 -0.69 -5.09 14.81
C HIS A 71 -0.58 -3.84 13.96
N THR A 72 0.65 -3.33 13.81
CA THR A 72 0.97 -2.21 12.92
C THR A 72 2.28 -2.47 12.21
N THR A 73 2.28 -2.42 10.88
CA THR A 73 3.45 -2.75 10.06
C THR A 73 3.52 -1.86 8.82
N TYR A 74 4.72 -1.65 8.28
CA TYR A 74 4.88 -1.08 6.95
C TYR A 74 4.87 -2.16 5.88
N CYS A 75 4.29 -1.86 4.73
CA CYS A 75 4.24 -2.76 3.59
C CYS A 75 4.43 -2.00 2.28
N LYS A 76 4.91 -2.70 1.26
CA LYS A 76 4.93 -2.22 -0.12
C LYS A 76 3.97 -3.04 -0.97
N SER A 77 3.40 -2.40 -1.97
CA SER A 77 2.52 -3.02 -2.96
C SER A 77 2.76 -2.37 -4.32
N GLY A 78 3.04 -3.18 -5.33
CA GLY A 78 3.09 -2.75 -6.71
C GLY A 78 1.93 -3.34 -7.52
N ILE A 79 1.82 -2.91 -8.78
CA ILE A 79 0.81 -3.44 -9.69
C ILE A 79 1.17 -4.88 -10.11
N PHE A 80 2.46 -5.14 -10.27
CA PHE A 80 3.00 -6.44 -10.71
C PHE A 80 3.82 -7.14 -9.63
N SER A 81 4.17 -6.43 -8.55
CA SER A 81 4.82 -7.00 -7.38
C SER A 81 3.77 -7.21 -6.29
N GLY A 82 3.80 -8.37 -5.63
CA GLY A 82 2.86 -8.69 -4.56
C GLY A 82 2.93 -7.73 -3.37
N VAL A 83 2.22 -8.06 -2.30
CA VAL A 83 2.29 -7.31 -1.04
C VAL A 83 3.39 -7.89 -0.17
N TYR A 84 4.35 -7.04 0.22
CA TYR A 84 5.46 -7.42 1.11
C TYR A 84 5.42 -6.56 2.36
N PHE A 85 5.70 -7.16 3.51
CA PHE A 85 5.70 -6.50 4.81
C PHE A 85 7.12 -6.31 5.32
N SER A 86 7.38 -5.20 6.00
CA SER A 86 8.73 -4.77 6.44
C SER A 86 9.27 -5.55 7.65
N ASN A 87 8.37 -6.06 8.47
CA ASN A 87 8.71 -6.98 9.56
C ASN A 87 8.17 -8.35 9.17
N ASP A 88 9.07 -9.33 9.16
CA ASP A 88 8.85 -10.73 8.77
C ASP A 88 7.91 -11.51 9.70
N ASP A 89 7.29 -10.88 10.71
CA ASP A 89 6.29 -11.51 11.58
C ASP A 89 5.00 -11.95 10.83
N LEU A 90 4.97 -11.77 9.50
CA LEU A 90 3.94 -12.21 8.58
C LEU A 90 4.41 -13.26 7.57
N ILE A 91 5.64 -13.78 7.70
CA ILE A 91 6.12 -14.97 7.00
C ILE A 91 5.78 -16.17 7.88
N ASP A 92 5.02 -17.11 7.32
CA ASP A 92 4.79 -18.42 7.91
C ASP A 92 6.12 -19.21 8.02
#